data_AF-A0A5B8W5K0-F1
#
_entry.id   AF-A0A5B8W5K0-F1
#
_cell.length_a   1.000
_cell.length_b   1.000
_cell.length_c   1.000
_cell.angle_alpha   90.00
_cell.angle_beta   90.00
_cell.angle_gamma   90.00
#
_symmetry.space_group_name_H-M   'P 1'
#
loop_
_entity.id
_entity.type
_entity.pdbx_description
1 polymer ?
#
loop_
_entity_poly.entity_id
_entity_poly.type
_entity_poly.pdbx_seq_one_letter_code
_entity_poly.pdbx_strand_id
1 'polypeptide(L)'
;MIPEEFLKQIKKESADIEALTKRNYFIHLSKLFKMIAYDGDRLNKKHNLMITPYLQYLSNTARNDFREDMSQPEIDELLESIKTELDCIIFRMSPTIS
;
A
#
# COMPACT_ATOMS: atom_id res chain seq x y z
N MET A 1 -11.11 11.37 1.28
CA MET A 1 -10.55 10.91 0.00
C MET A 1 -11.65 10.25 -0.82
N ILE A 2 -11.74 10.58 -2.11
CA ILE A 2 -12.58 9.88 -3.11
C ILE A 2 -11.75 8.82 -3.87
N PRO A 3 -12.36 7.88 -4.64
CA PRO A 3 -11.62 6.83 -5.35
C PRO A 3 -10.51 7.34 -6.28
N GLU A 4 -10.73 8.42 -7.02
CA GLU A 4 -9.77 9.04 -7.94
C GLU A 4 -8.52 9.52 -7.21
N GLU A 5 -8.72 10.22 -6.09
CA GLU A 5 -7.64 10.72 -5.23
C GLU A 5 -6.87 9.56 -4.60
N PHE A 6 -7.58 8.52 -4.14
CA PHE A 6 -6.96 7.32 -3.58
C PHE A 6 -6.12 6.59 -4.62
N LEU A 7 -6.64 6.39 -5.83
CA LEU A 7 -5.89 5.78 -6.93
C LEU A 7 -4.65 6.61 -7.28
N LYS A 8 -4.78 7.94 -7.34
CA LYS A 8 -3.63 8.83 -7.58
C LYS A 8 -2.58 8.69 -6.49
N GLN A 9 -2.99 8.61 -5.22
CA GLN A 9 -2.06 8.43 -4.11
C GLN A 9 -1.40 7.06 -4.16
N ILE A 10 -2.14 5.97 -4.38
CA ILE A 10 -1.56 4.61 -4.49
C ILE A 10 -0.54 4.53 -5.65
N LYS A 11 -0.82 5.16 -6.80
CA LYS A 11 0.14 5.25 -7.93
C LYS A 11 1.43 5.96 -7.52
N LYS A 12 1.32 7.03 -6.74
CA LYS A 12 2.47 7.75 -6.22
C LYS A 12 3.27 6.88 -5.23
N GLU A 13 2.59 6.26 -4.27
CA GLU A 13 3.22 5.41 -3.26
C GLU A 13 3.93 4.19 -3.89
N SER A 14 3.34 3.57 -4.92
CA SER A 14 3.99 2.48 -5.66
C SER A 14 5.30 2.92 -6.33
N ALA A 15 5.36 4.14 -6.87
CA ALA A 15 6.57 4.69 -7.46
C ALA A 15 7.60 5.11 -6.39
N ASP A 16 7.14 5.75 -5.30
CA ASP A 16 8.02 6.26 -4.25
C ASP A 16 8.68 5.12 -3.44
N ILE A 17 8.03 3.95 -3.34
CA ILE A 17 8.53 2.77 -2.61
C ILE A 17 9.91 2.31 -3.11
N GLU A 18 10.18 2.40 -4.41
CA GLU A 18 11.45 1.96 -5.01
C GLU A 18 12.65 2.79 -4.54
N ALA A 19 12.42 4.01 -4.03
CA ALA A 19 13.45 4.91 -3.55
C ALA A 19 13.65 4.84 -2.01
N LEU A 20 12.93 3.95 -1.32
CA LEU A 20 13.04 3.83 0.12
C LEU A 20 14.34 3.14 0.53
N THR A 21 14.83 3.53 1.70
CA THR A 21 16.08 3.08 2.30
C THR A 21 15.83 2.72 3.74
N LYS A 22 16.79 2.02 4.37
CA LYS A 22 16.75 1.74 5.81
C LYS A 22 16.53 2.97 6.70
N ARG A 23 16.87 4.18 6.23
CA ARG A 23 16.68 5.42 7.01
C ARG A 23 15.24 5.95 7.01
N ASN A 24 14.46 5.66 5.97
CA ASN A 24 13.16 6.32 5.75
C ASN A 24 11.99 5.36 5.52
N TYR A 25 12.24 4.06 5.27
CA TYR A 25 11.19 3.09 4.97
C TYR A 25 10.14 3.03 6.09
N PHE A 26 10.56 3.01 7.35
CA PHE A 26 9.66 2.82 8.48
C PHE A 26 8.63 3.97 8.59
N ILE A 27 9.10 5.21 8.52
CA ILE A 27 8.21 6.38 8.60
C ILE A 27 7.27 6.43 7.39
N HIS A 28 7.77 6.07 6.20
CA HIS A 28 6.99 6.09 4.97
C HIS A 28 5.90 5.00 4.98
N LEU A 29 6.27 3.74 5.18
CA LEU A 29 5.34 2.60 5.22
C LEU A 29 4.32 2.73 6.35
N SER A 30 4.71 3.27 7.52
CA SER A 30 3.76 3.56 8.60
C SER A 30 2.64 4.51 8.18
N LYS A 31 2.93 5.49 7.31
CA LYS A 31 1.92 6.42 6.79
C LYS A 31 1.05 5.74 5.73
N LEU A 32 1.67 5.00 4.82
CA LEU A 32 0.99 4.21 3.79
C LEU A 32 -0.03 3.25 4.41
N PHE A 33 0.38 2.45 5.41
CA PHE A 33 -0.51 1.49 6.07
C PHE A 33 -1.69 2.16 6.76
N LYS A 34 -1.49 3.32 7.39
CA LYS A 34 -2.59 4.09 7.99
C LYS A 34 -3.58 4.55 6.91
N MET A 35 -3.09 5.12 5.81
CA MET A 35 -3.95 5.56 4.71
C MET A 35 -4.76 4.39 4.14
N ILE A 36 -4.13 3.24 3.89
CA ILE A 36 -4.79 2.03 3.39
C ILE A 36 -5.87 1.55 4.38
N ALA A 37 -5.56 1.51 5.67
CA ALA A 37 -6.50 1.04 6.69
C ALA A 37 -7.74 1.93 6.81
N TYR A 38 -7.57 3.27 6.73
CA TYR A 38 -8.69 4.20 6.89
C TYR A 38 -9.44 4.48 5.59
N ASP A 39 -8.73 4.83 4.52
CA ASP A 39 -9.35 5.21 3.26
C ASP A 39 -9.63 3.99 2.37
N GLY A 40 -8.70 3.02 2.30
CA GLY A 40 -8.84 1.84 1.45
C GLY A 40 -10.05 0.98 1.80
N ASP A 41 -10.20 0.55 3.05
CA ASP A 41 -11.33 -0.28 3.49
C ASP A 41 -12.68 0.43 3.30
N ARG A 42 -12.74 1.72 3.69
CA ARG A 42 -13.94 2.55 3.53
C ARG A 42 -14.34 2.68 2.06
N LEU A 43 -13.39 3.00 1.19
CA LEU A 43 -13.64 3.19 -0.25
C LEU A 43 -14.01 1.88 -0.93
N ASN A 44 -13.32 0.78 -0.59
CA ASN A 44 -13.62 -0.54 -1.12
C ASN A 44 -15.05 -0.96 -0.80
N LYS A 45 -15.51 -0.79 0.44
CA LYS A 45 -16.90 -1.07 0.84
C LYS A 45 -17.91 -0.18 0.15
N LYS A 46 -17.63 1.12 0.06
CA LYS A 46 -18.57 2.11 -0.49
C LYS A 46 -18.74 2.00 -2.01
N HIS A 47 -17.67 1.66 -2.73
CA HIS A 47 -17.63 1.68 -4.20
C HIS A 47 -17.47 0.29 -4.82
N ASN A 48 -17.50 -0.78 -4.02
CA ASN A 48 -17.33 -2.16 -4.46
C ASN A 48 -16.09 -2.35 -5.35
N LEU A 49 -14.94 -1.84 -4.91
CA LEU A 49 -13.70 -1.82 -5.69
C LEU A 49 -13.07 -3.21 -5.84
N MET A 50 -13.53 -4.19 -5.07
CA MET A 50 -13.05 -5.58 -5.10
C MET A 50 -11.54 -5.69 -4.85
N ILE A 51 -11.00 -4.85 -3.95
CA ILE A 51 -9.58 -4.83 -3.56
C ILE A 51 -9.32 -5.42 -2.17
N THR A 52 -10.34 -6.04 -1.55
CA THR A 52 -10.25 -6.62 -0.19
C THR A 52 -9.02 -7.52 0.02
N PRO A 53 -8.66 -8.44 -0.89
CA PRO A 53 -7.52 -9.33 -0.67
C PRO A 53 -6.20 -8.57 -0.48
N TYR A 54 -5.98 -7.55 -1.31
CA TYR A 54 -4.76 -6.73 -1.28
C TYR A 54 -4.70 -5.85 -0.02
N LEU A 55 -5.85 -5.29 0.39
CA LEU A 55 -5.95 -4.54 1.64
C LEU A 55 -5.68 -5.43 2.87
N GLN A 56 -6.15 -6.68 2.85
CA GLN A 56 -5.90 -7.64 3.93
C GLN A 56 -4.44 -8.04 4.00
N TYR A 57 -3.79 -8.29 2.87
CA TYR A 57 -2.36 -8.58 2.83
C TYR A 57 -1.56 -7.43 3.45
N LEU A 58 -1.77 -6.20 2.96
CA LEU A 58 -1.08 -5.01 3.48
C LEU A 58 -1.34 -4.79 4.97
N SER A 59 -2.55 -5.07 5.45
CA SER A 59 -2.85 -5.03 6.88
C SER A 59 -2.15 -6.12 7.69
N ASN A 60 -1.91 -7.30 7.12
CA ASN A 60 -1.20 -8.38 7.80
C ASN A 60 0.30 -8.07 7.87
N THR A 61 0.88 -7.62 6.76
CA THR A 61 2.27 -7.14 6.68
C THR A 61 2.53 -6.07 7.74
N ALA A 62 1.64 -5.08 7.86
CA ALA A 62 1.75 -4.01 8.85
C ALA A 62 1.74 -4.51 10.31
N ARG A 63 1.15 -5.68 10.60
CA ARG A 63 1.05 -6.23 11.96
C ARG A 63 2.17 -7.21 12.29
N ASN A 64 2.59 -8.02 11.33
CA ASN A 64 3.42 -9.20 11.60
C ASN A 64 4.87 -9.03 11.11
N ASP A 65 5.05 -8.32 10.01
CA ASP A 65 6.31 -8.32 9.25
C ASP A 65 7.02 -6.96 9.34
N PHE A 66 6.26 -5.89 9.55
CA PHE A 66 6.79 -4.52 9.57
C PHE A 66 7.38 -4.11 10.93
N ARG A 67 8.70 -3.83 10.94
CA ARG A 67 9.48 -3.45 12.14
C ARG A 67 10.51 -2.37 11.78
N GLU A 68 11.07 -1.68 12.76
CA GLU A 68 12.00 -0.54 12.56
C GLU A 68 13.48 -0.96 12.41
N ASP A 69 13.84 -2.15 12.88
CA ASP A 69 15.21 -2.63 12.99
C ASP A 69 15.62 -3.65 11.90
N MET A 70 14.85 -3.74 10.81
CA MET A 70 15.08 -4.70 9.74
C MET A 70 16.43 -4.51 9.03
N SER A 71 17.04 -5.60 8.59
CA SER A 71 18.22 -5.59 7.73
C SER A 71 17.86 -5.08 6.32
N GLN A 72 18.86 -4.63 5.54
CA GLN A 72 18.59 -4.13 4.19
C GLN A 72 17.92 -5.19 3.28
N PRO A 73 18.35 -6.47 3.26
CA PRO A 73 17.67 -7.50 2.46
C PRO A 73 16.21 -7.72 2.87
N GLU A 74 15.91 -7.73 4.18
CA GLU A 74 14.53 -7.84 4.67
C GLU A 74 13.67 -6.64 4.26
N ILE A 75 14.27 -5.44 4.23
CA ILE A 75 13.59 -4.23 3.75
C ILE A 75 13.31 -4.36 2.25
N ASP A 76 14.27 -4.80 1.45
CA ASP A 76 14.11 -4.93 0.01
C ASP A 76 12.98 -5.93 -0.33
N GLU A 77 12.92 -7.09 0.34
CA GLU A 77 11.85 -8.08 0.19
C GLU A 77 10.48 -7.55 0.63
N LEU A 78 10.45 -6.82 1.75
CA LEU A 78 9.24 -6.16 2.24
C LEU A 78 8.71 -5.13 1.22
N LEU A 79 9.60 -4.30 0.68
CA LEU A 79 9.25 -3.25 -0.28
C LEU A 79 8.72 -3.85 -1.59
N GLU A 80 9.36 -4.91 -2.10
CA GLU A 80 8.89 -5.64 -3.29
C GLU A 80 7.48 -6.23 -3.08
N SER A 81 7.26 -6.85 -1.92
CA SER A 81 5.95 -7.43 -1.56
C SER A 81 4.87 -6.36 -1.47
N ILE A 82 5.13 -5.25 -0.78
CA ILE A 82 4.18 -4.14 -0.67
C ILE A 82 3.89 -3.53 -2.04
N LYS A 83 4.94 -3.31 -2.86
CA LYS A 83 4.79 -2.75 -4.20
C LYS A 83 3.85 -3.59 -5.06
N THR A 84 4.02 -4.91 -5.04
CA THR A 84 3.19 -5.86 -5.79
C THR A 84 1.70 -5.69 -5.47
N GLU A 85 1.39 -5.54 -4.19
CA GLU A 85 0.01 -5.34 -3.74
C GLU A 85 -0.55 -3.96 -4.12
N LEU A 86 0.27 -2.90 -4.06
CA LEU A 86 -0.13 -1.58 -4.55
C LEU A 86 -0.42 -1.62 -6.05
N ASP A 87 0.42 -2.29 -6.84
CA ASP A 87 0.23 -2.45 -8.29
C ASP A 87 -1.05 -3.25 -8.59
N CYS A 88 -1.37 -4.27 -7.80
CA CYS A 88 -2.61 -5.00 -7.90
C CYS A 88 -3.84 -4.12 -7.60
N ILE A 89 -3.77 -3.25 -6.58
CA ILE A 89 -4.81 -2.25 -6.29
C ILE A 89 -4.97 -1.29 -7.47
N ILE A 90 -3.87 -0.77 -8.02
CA ILE A 90 -3.87 0.14 -9.18
C ILE A 90 -4.54 -0.52 -10.38
N PHE A 91 -4.12 -1.75 -10.70
CA PHE A 91 -4.68 -2.53 -11.81
C PHE A 91 -6.18 -2.75 -11.63
N ARG A 92 -6.61 -3.09 -10.42
CA ARG A 92 -8.02 -3.37 -10.14
C ARG A 92 -8.89 -2.12 -10.22
N MET A 93 -8.40 -0.98 -9.73
CA MET A 93 -9.16 0.27 -9.66
C MET A 93 -9.17 1.07 -10.97
N SER A 94 -8.12 0.96 -11.80
CA SER A 94 -7.99 1.80 -13.00
C SER A 94 -9.16 1.68 -14.00
N PRO A 95 -9.71 0.48 -14.29
CA PRO A 95 -10.88 0.34 -15.18
C PRO A 95 -12.19 0.84 -14.56
N THR A 96 -12.26 0.94 -13.23
CA THR A 96 -13.49 1.33 -12.50
C THR A 96 -13.65 2.84 -12.39
N ILE A 97 -12.55 3.58 -12.57
CA ILE A 97 -12.46 5.04 -12.38
C ILE A 97 -12.18 5.74 -13.73
N SER A 98 -12.65 5.13 -14.83
CA SER A 98 -12.51 5.64 -16.19
C SER A 98 -13.65 6.56 -16.59
#